data_AF-A0A9P8F3G9-F1
#
_entry.id   AF-A0A9P8F3G9-F1
#
_cell.length_a   1.000
_cell.length_b   1.000
_cell.length_c   1.000
_cell.angle_alpha   90.00
_cell.angle_beta   90.00
_cell.angle_gamma   90.00
#
_symmetry.space_group_name_H-M   'P 1'
#
loop_
_entity.id
_entity.type
_entity.pdbx_description
1 polymer ?
#
loop_
_entity_poly.entity_id
_entity_poly.type
_entity_poly.pdbx_seq_one_letter_code
_entity_poly.pdbx_strand_id
1 'polypeptide(L)'
;ADFCVPEQNITVLATEATRTAVNSQEFRDSIKKATGWEVKMLAKEDEGRVGALGVATSLGEVKGLVMDLGGGSTQLTWLVSDAETGEIKMPERGAVSMPFGAAALSRRIAEAEKQGEKARKRFAEEVKQTITDAYNSLDIPTELQELAKRQGGFALYLSGGGFRGWGFVLMSEHTVSPYPISLINGFCADRSSFLDTASVQQAATSHLDSEDDSAIFRISQRRATQVPAVAFLVTALSEALPHIKEVRFCQGGVREGYLFSTLPQEIRKQSPVVVATSAAATPGSAHHAELLLHSIPSGSIANTGLSIPLIQAFANLSPHFSSHPKDIRAAAALRCTTTGLLAHAHGLSHAERACLALLLCNRWGGKKDLPPTDVPFLHSMQALVGPKASWWCAYLGAVGTLIGAIYPSGRGNEYMSLSSQWSVSHKGDKMLVLQTRDKQASSLRSIVHEEMEKIEKIGKKKNWIGGKEGYGYKVQVQ
;
A
#
# COMPACT_ATOMS: atom_id res chain seq x y z
N ALA A 1 11.19 30.36 -1.82
CA ALA A 1 11.53 30.45 -3.26
C ALA A 1 12.10 29.14 -3.79
N ASP A 2 12.94 28.43 -3.02
CA ASP A 2 13.75 27.29 -3.46
C ASP A 2 12.97 26.09 -4.06
N PHE A 3 11.74 25.86 -3.64
CA PHE A 3 10.90 24.78 -4.19
C PHE A 3 9.98 25.22 -5.34
N CYS A 4 10.04 26.50 -5.76
CA CYS A 4 9.18 27.07 -6.80
C CYS A 4 7.67 26.83 -6.58
N VAL A 5 7.25 26.64 -5.33
CA VAL A 5 5.83 26.50 -4.97
C VAL A 5 5.19 27.89 -4.99
N PRO A 6 4.12 28.12 -5.76
CA PRO A 6 3.40 29.39 -5.76
C PRO A 6 2.91 29.76 -4.36
N GLU A 7 2.97 31.03 -3.97
CA GLU A 7 2.59 31.46 -2.61
C GLU A 7 1.17 31.06 -2.23
N GLN A 8 0.24 31.09 -3.19
CA GLN A 8 -1.15 30.66 -3.00
C GLN A 8 -1.31 29.16 -2.68
N ASN A 9 -0.28 28.35 -2.92
CA ASN A 9 -0.25 26.91 -2.63
C ASN A 9 0.48 26.59 -1.32
N ILE A 10 0.86 27.61 -0.54
CA ILE A 10 1.45 27.44 0.78
C ILE A 10 0.36 27.62 1.83
N THR A 11 0.19 26.65 2.71
CA THR A 11 -0.74 26.76 3.84
C THR A 11 -0.07 26.31 5.12
N VAL A 12 -0.15 27.15 6.16
CA VAL A 12 0.33 26.82 7.50
C VAL A 12 -0.87 26.46 8.36
N LEU A 13 -0.87 25.23 8.89
CA LEU A 13 -1.95 24.69 9.72
C LEU A 13 -1.47 24.56 11.16
N ALA A 14 -2.38 24.84 12.10
CA ALA A 14 -2.17 24.60 13.52
C ALA A 14 -3.33 23.79 14.12
N THR A 15 -3.02 22.90 15.07
CA THR A 15 -3.97 21.97 15.68
C THR A 15 -4.06 22.18 17.20
N GLU A 16 -4.40 21.13 17.96
CA GLU A 16 -4.69 21.17 19.39
C GLU A 16 -3.68 21.96 20.25
N ALA A 17 -2.38 21.71 20.12
CA ALA A 17 -1.39 22.36 20.98
C ALA A 17 -1.38 23.89 20.86
N THR A 18 -1.54 24.40 19.63
CA THR A 18 -1.65 25.84 19.39
C THR A 18 -3.02 26.37 19.80
N ARG A 19 -4.08 25.57 19.67
CA ARG A 19 -5.46 25.94 20.07
C ARG A 19 -5.58 26.17 21.59
N THR A 20 -4.91 25.35 22.39
CA THR A 20 -5.02 25.37 23.85
C THR A 20 -3.97 26.24 24.54
N ALA A 21 -2.92 26.65 23.82
CA ALA A 21 -1.88 27.50 24.37
C ALA A 21 -2.42 28.89 24.76
N VAL A 22 -2.13 29.33 25.99
CA VAL A 22 -2.54 30.64 26.51
C VAL A 22 -1.97 31.78 25.65
N ASN A 23 -0.77 31.59 25.11
CA ASN A 23 -0.07 32.55 24.25
C ASN A 23 -0.25 32.26 22.74
N SER A 24 -1.31 31.54 22.34
CA SER A 24 -1.56 31.14 20.94
C SER A 24 -1.51 32.30 19.95
N GLN A 25 -2.14 33.42 20.28
CA GLN A 25 -2.23 34.58 19.40
C GLN A 25 -0.85 35.22 19.16
N GLU A 26 -0.09 35.46 20.23
CA GLU A 26 1.28 35.98 20.16
C GLU A 26 2.20 35.08 19.31
N PHE A 27 2.08 33.77 19.49
CA PHE A 27 2.84 32.80 18.70
C PHE A 27 2.51 32.88 17.19
N ARG A 28 1.22 32.96 16.85
CA ARG A 28 0.76 33.07 15.45
C ARG A 28 1.15 34.41 14.82
N ASP A 29 1.05 35.50 15.56
CA ASP A 29 1.45 36.83 15.11
C ASP A 29 2.96 36.91 14.86
N SER A 30 3.75 36.24 15.70
CA SER A 30 5.21 36.12 15.51
C SER A 30 5.56 35.38 14.22
N ILE A 31 4.85 34.29 13.89
CA ILE A 31 5.02 33.57 12.62
C ILE A 31 4.66 34.45 11.43
N LYS A 32 3.52 35.15 11.49
CA LYS A 32 3.08 36.07 10.41
C LYS A 32 4.08 37.21 10.22
N LYS A 33 4.59 37.80 11.30
CA LYS A 33 5.62 38.85 11.24
C LYS A 33 6.92 38.37 10.60
N ALA A 34 7.35 37.15 10.90
CA ALA A 34 8.61 36.60 10.41
C ALA A 34 8.53 36.06 8.98
N THR A 35 7.38 35.54 8.56
CA THR A 35 7.25 34.77 7.30
C THR A 35 6.25 35.36 6.31
N GLY A 36 5.38 36.27 6.74
CA GLY A 36 4.22 36.71 5.97
C GLY A 36 3.06 35.71 5.95
N TRP A 37 3.25 34.48 6.44
CA TRP A 37 2.23 33.43 6.37
C TRP A 37 1.25 33.51 7.53
N GLU A 38 -0.04 33.39 7.18
CA GLU A 38 -1.09 33.25 8.17
C GLU A 38 -1.20 31.81 8.65
N VAL A 39 -1.23 31.64 9.98
CA VAL A 39 -1.46 30.34 10.60
C VAL A 39 -2.97 30.09 10.69
N LYS A 40 -3.46 29.15 9.88
CA LYS A 40 -4.84 28.68 9.91
C LYS A 40 -5.02 27.68 11.05
N MET A 41 -5.81 28.07 12.03
CA MET A 41 -6.19 27.23 13.15
C MET A 41 -7.28 26.24 12.71
N LEU A 42 -7.02 24.94 12.83
CA LEU A 42 -8.02 23.90 12.52
C LEU A 42 -8.94 23.66 13.73
N ALA A 43 -10.25 23.67 13.46
CA ALA A 43 -11.25 23.23 14.44
C ALA A 43 -11.03 21.75 14.77
N LYS A 44 -11.45 21.31 15.96
CA LYS A 44 -11.24 19.93 16.42
C LYS A 44 -11.97 18.92 15.51
N GLU A 45 -13.18 19.28 15.08
CA GLU A 45 -14.02 18.47 14.21
C GLU A 45 -13.41 18.38 12.79
N ASP A 46 -12.89 19.50 12.29
CA ASP A 46 -12.16 19.54 11.02
C ASP A 46 -10.86 18.74 11.06
N GLU A 47 -10.13 18.76 12.18
CA GLU A 47 -8.90 17.98 12.35
C GLU A 47 -9.16 16.48 12.21
N GLY A 48 -10.22 15.96 12.82
CA GLY A 48 -10.62 14.55 12.69
C GLY A 48 -11.04 14.20 11.26
N ARG A 49 -11.85 15.06 10.63
CA ARG A 49 -12.29 14.90 9.23
C ARG A 49 -11.11 14.91 8.25
N VAL A 50 -10.23 15.89 8.40
CA VAL A 50 -9.03 16.04 7.57
C VAL A 50 -8.04 14.90 7.82
N GLY A 51 -7.87 14.43 9.06
CA GLY A 51 -7.08 13.25 9.37
C GLY A 51 -7.59 12.00 8.64
N ALA A 52 -8.91 11.78 8.63
CA ALA A 52 -9.54 10.68 7.87
C ALA A 52 -9.31 10.82 6.36
N LEU A 53 -9.39 12.04 5.80
CA LEU A 53 -9.01 12.28 4.39
C LEU A 53 -7.54 11.95 4.11
N GLY A 54 -6.63 12.16 5.06
CA GLY A 54 -5.23 11.73 4.92
C GLY A 54 -5.11 10.21 4.85
N VAL A 55 -5.93 9.47 5.58
CA VAL A 55 -6.01 8.01 5.44
C VAL A 55 -6.51 7.62 4.05
N ALA A 56 -7.49 8.34 3.49
CA ALA A 56 -7.97 8.10 2.12
C ALA A 56 -6.87 8.23 1.06
N THR A 57 -5.84 9.06 1.27
CA THR A 57 -4.72 9.18 0.31
C THR A 57 -3.67 8.08 0.43
N SER A 58 -3.73 7.27 1.49
CA SER A 58 -2.68 6.29 1.82
C SER A 58 -2.72 5.06 0.92
N LEU A 59 -3.86 4.79 0.27
CA LEU A 59 -4.09 3.66 -0.62
C LEU A 59 -4.97 4.09 -1.81
N GLY A 60 -4.94 3.34 -2.92
CA GLY A 60 -5.74 3.66 -4.10
C GLY A 60 -7.25 3.56 -3.89
N GLU A 61 -7.69 2.74 -2.92
CA GLU A 61 -9.08 2.66 -2.49
C GLU A 61 -9.11 2.37 -0.98
N VAL A 62 -9.98 3.06 -0.25
CA VAL A 62 -10.17 2.90 1.20
C VAL A 62 -11.66 2.68 1.46
N LYS A 63 -12.01 1.48 1.91
CA LYS A 63 -13.37 1.09 2.29
C LYS A 63 -13.31 0.33 3.61
N GLY A 64 -13.70 0.96 4.71
CA GLY A 64 -13.71 0.32 6.03
C GLY A 64 -13.72 1.27 7.20
N LEU A 65 -13.28 0.77 8.35
CA LEU A 65 -13.14 1.56 9.57
C LEU A 65 -11.78 2.23 9.60
N VAL A 66 -11.70 3.47 10.08
CA VAL A 66 -10.46 4.22 10.24
C VAL A 66 -10.26 4.51 11.72
N MET A 67 -9.05 4.27 12.22
CA MET A 67 -8.66 4.62 13.58
C MET A 67 -7.33 5.37 13.60
N ASP A 68 -7.33 6.54 14.23
CA ASP A 68 -6.13 7.36 14.43
C ASP A 68 -5.76 7.39 15.91
N LEU A 69 -4.53 6.98 16.23
CA LEU A 69 -4.00 6.97 17.59
C LEU A 69 -3.05 8.15 17.83
N GLY A 70 -3.58 9.15 18.52
CA GLY A 70 -2.84 10.29 19.04
C GLY A 70 -2.20 10.03 20.41
N GLY A 71 -1.61 11.09 20.99
CA GLY A 71 -1.05 11.04 22.35
C GLY A 71 -2.11 11.11 23.45
N GLY A 72 -3.13 11.96 23.26
CA GLY A 72 -4.21 12.19 24.24
C GLY A 72 -5.50 11.42 23.95
N SER A 73 -5.84 11.21 22.68
CA SER A 73 -7.08 10.56 22.25
C SER A 73 -6.86 9.58 21.10
N THR A 74 -7.89 8.79 20.84
CA THR A 74 -8.03 7.91 19.67
C THR A 74 -9.34 8.22 18.96
N GLN A 75 -9.30 8.40 17.66
CA GLN A 75 -10.48 8.69 16.84
C GLN A 75 -10.91 7.44 16.08
N LEU A 76 -12.22 7.18 16.01
CA LEU A 76 -12.80 6.10 15.21
C LEU A 76 -13.85 6.67 14.24
N THR A 77 -13.79 6.25 12.97
CA THR A 77 -14.78 6.60 11.94
C THR A 77 -14.89 5.47 10.91
N TRP A 78 -15.83 5.56 9.96
CA TRP A 78 -15.75 4.83 8.70
C TRP A 78 -15.40 5.77 7.54
N LEU A 79 -14.84 5.20 6.48
CA LEU A 79 -14.52 5.91 5.25
C LEU A 79 -14.77 5.00 4.04
N VAL A 80 -15.40 5.57 3.01
CA VAL A 80 -15.58 4.96 1.70
C VAL A 80 -15.06 5.94 0.65
N SER A 81 -13.97 5.57 -0.01
CA SER A 81 -13.46 6.24 -1.19
C SER A 81 -14.02 5.54 -2.42
N ASP A 82 -14.71 6.31 -3.26
CA ASP A 82 -15.20 5.84 -4.55
C ASP A 82 -14.15 6.17 -5.63
N ALA A 83 -13.56 5.14 -6.22
CA ALA A 83 -12.53 5.30 -7.24
C ALA A 83 -13.09 5.77 -8.60
N GLU A 84 -14.38 5.59 -8.87
CA GLU A 84 -15.01 6.01 -10.13
C GLU A 84 -15.40 7.48 -10.07
N THR A 85 -16.03 7.88 -8.96
CA THR A 85 -16.50 9.25 -8.80
C THR A 85 -15.46 10.16 -8.14
N GLY A 86 -14.50 9.64 -7.38
CA GLY A 86 -13.59 10.43 -6.54
C GLY A 86 -14.25 11.01 -5.29
N GLU A 87 -15.48 10.60 -4.98
CA GLU A 87 -16.20 11.00 -3.78
C GLU A 87 -15.63 10.27 -2.54
N ILE A 88 -15.52 10.99 -1.42
CA ILE A 88 -15.24 10.39 -0.12
C ILE A 88 -16.47 10.53 0.77
N LYS A 89 -17.00 9.39 1.22
CA LYS A 89 -18.09 9.32 2.18
C LYS A 89 -17.54 8.99 3.57
N MET A 90 -18.08 9.67 4.57
CA MET A 90 -17.78 9.53 5.99
C MET A 90 -18.98 10.02 6.81
N PRO A 91 -19.09 9.70 8.12
CA PRO A 91 -20.21 10.16 8.94
C PRO A 91 -20.31 11.69 8.97
N GLU A 92 -21.52 12.24 8.84
CA GLU A 92 -21.75 13.70 8.90
C GLU A 92 -21.32 14.31 10.24
N ARG A 93 -21.46 13.56 11.33
CA ARG A 93 -21.04 13.96 12.68
C ARG A 93 -19.52 13.89 12.88
N GLY A 94 -18.78 13.38 11.88
CA GLY A 94 -17.34 13.17 11.95
C GLY A 94 -16.93 11.96 12.78
N ALA A 95 -15.64 11.89 13.12
CA ALA A 95 -15.06 10.80 13.89
C ALA A 95 -15.43 10.90 15.37
N VAL A 96 -15.67 9.75 16.01
CA VAL A 96 -15.88 9.67 17.45
C VAL A 96 -14.53 9.69 18.16
N SER A 97 -14.31 10.66 19.04
CA SER A 97 -13.06 10.82 19.79
C SER A 97 -13.18 10.17 21.17
N MET A 98 -12.28 9.23 21.46
CA MET A 98 -12.18 8.53 22.74
C MET A 98 -10.93 8.97 23.51
N PRO A 99 -10.95 9.07 24.85
CA PRO A 99 -9.84 9.56 25.66
C PRO A 99 -8.74 8.51 25.89
N PHE A 100 -8.38 7.76 24.84
CA PHE A 100 -7.47 6.62 24.88
C PHE A 100 -6.26 6.80 23.95
N GLY A 101 -5.62 7.97 23.98
CA GLY A 101 -4.35 8.16 23.30
C GLY A 101 -3.22 7.39 23.97
N ALA A 102 -2.10 7.15 23.26
CA ALA A 102 -1.03 6.30 23.76
C ALA A 102 -0.48 6.76 25.13
N ALA A 103 -0.25 8.06 25.31
CA ALA A 103 0.25 8.60 26.58
C ALA A 103 -0.83 8.63 27.67
N ALA A 104 -2.09 8.88 27.30
CA ALA A 104 -3.22 8.83 28.23
C ALA A 104 -3.42 7.40 28.76
N LEU A 105 -3.38 6.41 27.87
CA LEU A 105 -3.45 4.98 28.22
C LEU A 105 -2.30 4.58 29.12
N SER A 106 -1.04 4.88 28.77
CA SER A 106 0.12 4.55 29.63
C SER A 106 -0.05 5.05 31.06
N ARG A 107 -0.50 6.30 31.25
CA ARG A 107 -0.73 6.86 32.60
C ARG A 107 -1.85 6.13 33.34
N ARG A 108 -2.99 5.91 32.69
CA ARG A 108 -4.17 5.27 33.30
C ARG A 108 -3.92 3.79 33.61
N ILE A 109 -3.16 3.08 32.77
CA ILE A 109 -2.70 1.71 33.02
C ILE A 109 -1.83 1.68 34.29
N ALA A 110 -0.81 2.55 34.38
CA ALA A 110 0.07 2.60 35.54
C ALA A 110 -0.67 2.94 36.84
N GLU A 111 -1.68 3.81 36.78
CA GLU A 111 -2.55 4.11 37.93
C GLU A 111 -3.41 2.90 38.33
N ALA A 112 -4.04 2.23 37.36
CA ALA A 112 -4.83 1.04 37.61
C ALA A 112 -4.00 -0.12 38.17
N GLU A 113 -2.74 -0.28 37.74
CA GLU A 113 -1.81 -1.28 38.27
C GLU A 113 -1.48 -1.03 39.74
N LYS A 114 -1.28 0.23 40.16
CA LYS A 114 -1.08 0.59 41.57
C LYS A 114 -2.29 0.25 42.46
N GLN A 115 -3.49 0.28 41.89
CA GLN A 115 -4.75 -0.03 42.58
C GLN A 115 -5.09 -1.53 42.56
N GLY A 116 -4.29 -2.36 41.88
CA GLY A 116 -4.43 -3.81 41.84
C GLY A 116 -5.24 -4.36 40.65
N GLU A 117 -5.26 -5.69 40.52
CA GLU A 117 -5.79 -6.39 39.33
C GLU A 117 -7.27 -6.07 39.02
N LYS A 118 -8.09 -5.88 40.06
CA LYS A 118 -9.52 -5.51 39.89
C LYS A 118 -9.68 -4.15 39.20
N ALA A 119 -8.85 -3.17 39.55
CA ALA A 119 -8.88 -1.85 38.92
C ALA A 119 -8.44 -1.93 37.45
N ARG A 120 -7.41 -2.73 37.15
CA ARG A 120 -6.97 -2.98 35.76
C ARG A 120 -8.06 -3.63 34.91
N LYS A 121 -8.77 -4.66 35.43
CA LYS A 121 -9.90 -5.28 34.74
C LYS A 121 -11.06 -4.31 34.51
N ARG A 122 -11.40 -3.50 35.51
CA ARG A 122 -12.43 -2.46 35.38
C ARG A 122 -12.06 -1.44 34.30
N PHE A 123 -10.80 -1.02 34.24
CA PHE A 123 -10.35 -0.09 33.20
C PHE A 123 -10.37 -0.74 31.80
N ALA A 124 -10.01 -2.02 31.67
CA ALA A 124 -10.13 -2.73 30.40
C ALA A 124 -11.58 -2.79 29.90
N GLU A 125 -12.53 -3.08 30.80
CA GLU A 125 -13.96 -3.08 30.46
C GLU A 125 -14.47 -1.68 30.09
N GLU A 126 -13.99 -0.62 30.78
CA GLU A 126 -14.31 0.77 30.41
C GLU A 126 -13.85 1.10 28.98
N VAL A 127 -12.61 0.74 28.62
CA VAL A 127 -12.06 0.97 27.29
C VAL A 127 -12.86 0.21 26.24
N LYS A 128 -13.14 -1.07 26.48
CA LYS A 128 -13.95 -1.91 25.60
C LYS A 128 -15.37 -1.36 25.39
N GLN A 129 -16.06 -0.98 26.48
CA GLN A 129 -17.41 -0.46 26.39
C GLN A 129 -17.43 0.85 25.61
N THR A 130 -16.48 1.75 25.88
CA THR A 130 -16.37 3.02 25.17
C THR A 130 -16.10 2.83 23.67
N ILE A 131 -15.28 1.86 23.27
CA ILE A 131 -15.06 1.51 21.86
C ILE A 131 -16.33 0.95 21.23
N THR A 132 -17.04 0.07 21.94
CA THR A 132 -18.32 -0.51 21.49
C THR A 132 -19.37 0.59 21.27
N ASP A 133 -19.50 1.52 22.21
CA ASP A 133 -20.43 2.64 22.13
C ASP A 133 -20.06 3.57 20.97
N ALA A 134 -18.76 3.86 20.81
CA ALA A 134 -18.26 4.64 19.68
C ALA A 134 -18.64 3.98 18.35
N TYR A 135 -18.37 2.68 18.18
CA TYR A 135 -18.73 1.92 16.99
C TYR A 135 -20.23 1.95 16.71
N ASN A 136 -21.06 1.70 17.73
CA ASN A 136 -22.52 1.69 17.59
C ASN A 136 -23.09 3.06 17.19
N SER A 137 -22.40 4.15 17.53
CA SER A 137 -22.82 5.52 17.22
C SER A 137 -22.43 6.02 15.81
N LEU A 138 -21.66 5.24 15.04
CA LEU A 138 -21.10 5.67 13.75
C LEU A 138 -22.08 5.61 12.57
N ASP A 139 -23.26 5.01 12.76
CA ASP A 139 -24.27 4.83 11.71
C ASP A 139 -23.66 4.27 10.40
N ILE A 140 -22.96 3.13 10.51
CA ILE A 140 -22.20 2.55 9.39
C ILE A 140 -23.14 2.22 8.22
N PRO A 141 -22.87 2.72 6.99
CA PRO A 141 -23.72 2.48 5.83
C PRO A 141 -23.90 0.99 5.51
N THR A 142 -25.10 0.63 5.02
CA THR A 142 -25.44 -0.75 4.64
C THR A 142 -24.46 -1.34 3.63
N GLU A 143 -24.01 -0.55 2.64
CA GLU A 143 -23.00 -0.97 1.66
C GLU A 143 -21.73 -1.49 2.33
N LEU A 144 -21.24 -0.78 3.36
CA LEU A 144 -20.00 -1.15 4.05
C LEU A 144 -20.20 -2.37 4.95
N GLN A 145 -21.38 -2.50 5.57
CA GLN A 145 -21.75 -3.71 6.33
C GLN A 145 -21.85 -4.94 5.42
N GLU A 146 -22.44 -4.81 4.24
CA GLU A 146 -22.53 -5.89 3.24
C GLU A 146 -21.17 -6.26 2.67
N LEU A 147 -20.30 -5.28 2.43
CA LEU A 147 -18.92 -5.53 2.03
C LEU A 147 -18.19 -6.33 3.11
N ALA A 148 -18.30 -5.95 4.38
CA ALA A 148 -17.71 -6.68 5.49
C ALA A 148 -18.25 -8.11 5.57
N LYS A 149 -19.56 -8.33 5.45
CA LYS A 149 -20.15 -9.68 5.42
C LYS A 149 -19.58 -10.53 4.29
N ARG A 150 -19.46 -9.98 3.07
CA ARG A 150 -18.90 -10.69 1.91
C ARG A 150 -17.41 -11.00 2.06
N GLN A 151 -16.65 -10.12 2.71
CA GLN A 151 -15.20 -10.26 2.85
C GLN A 151 -14.79 -11.05 4.10
N GLY A 152 -15.72 -11.33 5.02
CA GLY A 152 -15.45 -11.98 6.31
C GLY A 152 -15.04 -10.99 7.42
N GLY A 153 -15.23 -9.70 7.21
CA GLY A 153 -14.96 -8.63 8.16
C GLY A 153 -14.58 -7.29 7.49
N PHE A 154 -14.56 -6.22 8.28
CA PHE A 154 -14.05 -4.91 7.89
C PHE A 154 -12.52 -4.93 7.79
N ALA A 155 -11.98 -4.17 6.83
CA ALA A 155 -10.62 -3.67 6.92
C ALA A 155 -10.57 -2.50 7.91
N LEU A 156 -9.58 -2.49 8.82
CA LEU A 156 -9.32 -1.40 9.74
C LEU A 156 -8.06 -0.63 9.31
N TYR A 157 -8.22 0.63 8.94
CA TYR A 157 -7.14 1.51 8.50
C TYR A 157 -6.59 2.28 9.71
N LEU A 158 -5.32 2.06 10.02
CA LEU A 158 -4.67 2.59 11.23
C LEU A 158 -3.75 3.76 10.88
N SER A 159 -3.89 4.88 11.59
CA SER A 159 -2.99 6.03 11.50
C SER A 159 -2.46 6.46 12.87
N GLY A 160 -1.53 7.39 12.90
CA GLY A 160 -0.97 7.91 14.15
C GLY A 160 0.30 7.19 14.63
N GLY A 161 1.00 7.86 15.55
CA GLY A 161 2.38 7.49 15.93
C GLY A 161 2.50 6.14 16.62
N GLY A 162 1.54 5.81 17.49
CA GLY A 162 1.53 4.54 18.23
C GLY A 162 1.29 3.35 17.30
N PHE A 163 0.29 3.43 16.41
CA PHE A 163 0.05 2.37 15.43
C PHE A 163 1.19 2.22 14.42
N ARG A 164 1.84 3.30 13.99
CA ARG A 164 3.05 3.15 13.15
C ARG A 164 4.16 2.38 13.86
N GLY A 165 4.38 2.63 15.16
CA GLY A 165 5.32 1.85 15.97
C GLY A 165 4.95 0.38 16.00
N TRP A 166 3.68 0.07 16.29
CA TRP A 166 3.13 -1.28 16.28
C TRP A 166 3.34 -1.99 14.93
N GLY A 167 3.03 -1.31 13.82
CA GLY A 167 3.18 -1.89 12.49
C GLY A 167 4.64 -2.16 12.11
N PHE A 168 5.61 -1.34 12.55
CA PHE A 168 7.03 -1.66 12.33
C PHE A 168 7.49 -2.91 13.11
N VAL A 169 6.95 -3.17 14.31
CA VAL A 169 7.21 -4.43 15.02
C VAL A 169 6.56 -5.60 14.29
N LEU A 170 5.31 -5.47 13.84
CA LEU A 170 4.67 -6.51 13.02
C LEU A 170 5.43 -6.80 11.72
N MET A 171 6.07 -5.79 11.13
CA MET A 171 6.92 -5.97 9.95
C MET A 171 8.23 -6.72 10.27
N SER A 172 8.80 -6.55 11.47
CA SER A 172 10.01 -7.30 11.87
C SER A 172 9.72 -8.77 12.12
N GLU A 173 8.55 -9.07 12.69
CA GLU A 173 8.07 -10.43 12.98
C GLU A 173 7.33 -11.08 11.79
N HIS A 174 7.33 -10.43 10.63
CA HIS A 174 6.61 -10.94 9.47
C HIS A 174 7.24 -12.22 8.92
N THR A 175 6.41 -13.15 8.44
CA THR A 175 6.87 -14.45 7.88
C THR A 175 7.84 -14.30 6.71
N VAL A 176 7.71 -13.21 5.94
CA VAL A 176 8.70 -12.76 4.97
C VAL A 176 9.78 -11.96 5.69
N SER A 177 10.94 -12.57 5.88
CA SER A 177 12.11 -11.95 6.51
C SER A 177 13.39 -12.14 5.67
N PRO A 178 14.17 -11.07 5.41
CA PRO A 178 13.88 -9.68 5.75
C PRO A 178 12.69 -9.13 4.95
N TYR A 179 11.87 -8.31 5.61
CA TYR A 179 10.73 -7.66 4.97
C TYR A 179 11.21 -6.63 3.92
N PRO A 180 10.80 -6.74 2.64
CA PRO A 180 11.49 -6.03 1.54
C PRO A 180 11.11 -4.55 1.41
N ILE A 181 10.04 -4.10 2.05
CA ILE A 181 9.52 -2.74 1.89
C ILE A 181 9.60 -2.01 3.23
N SER A 182 10.60 -1.15 3.39
CA SER A 182 10.92 -0.46 4.65
C SER A 182 10.13 0.83 4.89
N LEU A 183 8.85 0.85 4.52
CA LEU A 183 7.93 1.96 4.78
C LEU A 183 6.66 1.41 5.42
N ILE A 184 5.96 2.23 6.21
CA ILE A 184 4.77 1.78 6.95
C ILE A 184 3.49 1.89 6.12
N ASN A 185 3.46 2.84 5.18
CA ASN A 185 2.27 3.11 4.38
C ASN A 185 1.93 1.94 3.45
N GLY A 186 0.75 1.37 3.63
CA GLY A 186 0.30 0.26 2.79
C GLY A 186 0.82 -1.10 3.24
N PHE A 187 1.45 -1.17 4.42
CA PHE A 187 1.64 -2.42 5.13
C PHE A 187 0.27 -2.97 5.58
N CYS A 188 0.08 -4.28 5.42
CA CYS A 188 -1.14 -4.98 5.79
C CYS A 188 -0.77 -6.16 6.67
N ALA A 189 -1.53 -6.36 7.76
CA ALA A 189 -1.43 -7.54 8.61
C ALA A 189 -2.82 -8.16 8.77
N ASP A 190 -2.88 -9.49 8.82
CA ASP A 190 -4.13 -10.16 9.13
C ASP A 190 -4.53 -9.96 10.60
N ARG A 191 -5.78 -10.30 10.94
CA ARG A 191 -6.28 -10.19 12.31
C ARG A 191 -5.41 -10.98 13.29
N SER A 192 -5.00 -12.20 12.96
CA SER A 192 -4.23 -13.05 13.87
C SER A 192 -2.89 -12.42 14.26
N SER A 193 -2.11 -11.96 13.29
CA SER A 193 -0.85 -11.28 13.53
C SER A 193 -1.05 -9.95 14.25
N PHE A 194 -2.07 -9.19 13.90
CA PHE A 194 -2.36 -7.92 14.56
C PHE A 194 -2.70 -8.09 16.05
N LEU A 195 -3.43 -9.16 16.39
CA LEU A 195 -3.86 -9.47 17.74
C LEU A 195 -2.83 -10.23 18.58
N ASP A 196 -1.70 -10.63 18.00
CA ASP A 196 -0.59 -11.25 18.74
C ASP A 196 0.18 -10.20 19.54
N THR A 197 -0.47 -9.66 20.56
CA THR A 197 0.10 -8.61 21.41
C THR A 197 1.30 -9.11 22.20
N ALA A 198 1.33 -10.41 22.54
CA ALA A 198 2.41 -11.00 23.31
C ALA A 198 3.73 -10.98 22.53
N SER A 199 3.73 -11.48 21.29
CA SER A 199 4.93 -11.48 20.44
C SER A 199 5.41 -10.05 20.15
N VAL A 200 4.49 -9.12 19.88
CA VAL A 200 4.83 -7.72 19.63
C VAL A 200 5.43 -7.03 20.86
N GLN A 201 4.87 -7.26 22.05
CA GLN A 201 5.42 -6.71 23.29
C GLN A 201 6.81 -7.28 23.59
N GLN A 202 7.00 -8.59 23.36
CA GLN A 202 8.30 -9.25 23.54
C GLN A 202 9.34 -8.65 22.59
N ALA A 203 9.04 -8.55 21.30
CA ALA A 203 9.94 -7.96 20.30
C ALA A 203 10.30 -6.50 20.63
N ALA A 204 9.33 -5.71 21.07
CA ALA A 204 9.57 -4.33 21.49
C ALA A 204 10.45 -4.20 22.74
N THR A 205 10.35 -5.16 23.66
CA THR A 205 11.19 -5.22 24.86
C THR A 205 12.61 -5.60 24.48
N SER A 206 12.78 -6.66 23.69
CA SER A 206 14.09 -7.08 23.16
C SER A 206 14.79 -5.96 22.39
N HIS A 207 14.04 -5.11 21.69
CA HIS A 207 14.59 -3.93 21.02
C HIS A 207 15.15 -2.88 21.99
N LEU A 208 14.48 -2.63 23.12
CA LEU A 208 14.96 -1.68 24.13
C LEU A 208 16.27 -2.15 24.79
N ASP A 209 16.47 -3.46 24.85
CA ASP A 209 17.66 -4.10 25.43
C ASP A 209 18.81 -4.29 24.41
N SER A 210 18.60 -3.95 23.13
CA SER A 210 19.60 -4.15 22.05
C SER A 210 20.56 -2.96 21.89
N GLU A 211 21.86 -3.24 21.69
CA GLU A 211 22.90 -2.20 21.56
C GLU A 211 23.28 -1.78 20.13
N ASP A 212 22.87 -2.44 19.03
CA ASP A 212 22.85 -1.79 17.69
C ASP A 212 22.22 -2.65 16.56
N ASP A 213 22.54 -3.95 16.42
CA ASP A 213 22.20 -4.71 15.19
C ASP A 213 20.85 -5.46 15.20
N SER A 214 20.26 -5.75 16.37
CA SER A 214 18.92 -6.36 16.47
C SER A 214 17.80 -5.31 16.64
N ALA A 215 18.13 -4.03 16.48
CA ALA A 215 17.19 -2.95 16.64
C ALA A 215 16.11 -2.98 15.55
N ILE A 216 14.84 -2.97 15.97
CA ILE A 216 13.70 -2.92 15.04
C ILE A 216 13.77 -1.59 14.27
N PHE A 217 13.78 -1.70 12.95
CA PHE A 217 13.85 -0.55 12.05
C PHE A 217 12.74 0.47 12.35
N ARG A 218 13.13 1.75 12.51
CA ARG A 218 12.23 2.91 12.69
C ARG A 218 11.34 2.88 13.94
N ILE A 219 11.64 2.06 14.94
CA ILE A 219 11.08 2.24 16.29
C ILE A 219 12.08 3.04 17.14
N SER A 220 11.66 4.21 17.63
CA SER A 220 12.45 4.99 18.59
C SER A 220 12.19 4.45 20.00
N GLN A 221 13.08 4.69 20.97
CA GLN A 221 12.81 4.40 22.40
C GLN A 221 11.43 4.88 22.85
N ARG A 222 11.04 6.12 22.49
CA ARG A 222 9.70 6.68 22.79
C ARG A 222 8.54 5.86 22.22
N ARG A 223 8.70 5.19 21.09
CA ARG A 223 7.66 4.36 20.47
C ARG A 223 7.63 2.98 21.09
N ALA A 224 8.79 2.41 21.40
CA ALA A 224 8.89 1.15 22.11
C ALA A 224 8.21 1.22 23.49
N THR A 225 8.39 2.33 24.23
CA THR A 225 7.70 2.54 25.52
C THR A 225 6.18 2.72 25.40
N GLN A 226 5.65 3.01 24.20
CA GLN A 226 4.21 3.10 23.95
C GLN A 226 3.59 1.74 23.61
N VAL A 227 4.38 0.74 23.22
CA VAL A 227 3.88 -0.58 22.79
C VAL A 227 2.95 -1.23 23.81
N PRO A 228 3.22 -1.23 25.14
CA PRO A 228 2.29 -1.80 26.11
C PRO A 228 0.91 -1.11 26.14
N ALA A 229 0.87 0.21 25.94
CA ALA A 229 -0.39 0.94 25.87
C ALA A 229 -1.16 0.64 24.58
N VAL A 230 -0.45 0.50 23.46
CA VAL A 230 -1.05 0.08 22.19
C VAL A 230 -1.56 -1.36 22.29
N ALA A 231 -0.80 -2.28 22.90
CA ALA A 231 -1.21 -3.66 23.15
C ALA A 231 -2.53 -3.71 23.94
N PHE A 232 -2.63 -2.93 25.02
CA PHE A 232 -3.86 -2.83 25.81
C PHE A 232 -5.06 -2.38 24.96
N LEU A 233 -4.86 -1.36 24.12
CA LEU A 233 -5.89 -0.89 23.19
C LEU A 233 -6.26 -1.96 22.16
N VAL A 234 -5.28 -2.65 21.57
CA VAL A 234 -5.49 -3.72 20.58
C VAL A 234 -6.27 -4.89 21.18
N THR A 235 -5.99 -5.29 22.42
CA THR A 235 -6.78 -6.30 23.14
C THR A 235 -8.24 -5.86 23.28
N ALA A 236 -8.49 -4.63 23.75
CA ALA A 236 -9.85 -4.11 23.85
C ALA A 236 -10.56 -4.00 22.49
N LEU A 237 -9.84 -3.59 21.44
CA LEU A 237 -10.34 -3.56 20.07
C LEU A 237 -10.75 -4.94 19.56
N SER A 238 -9.99 -5.99 19.92
CA SER A 238 -10.30 -7.36 19.50
C SER A 238 -11.67 -7.83 19.99
N GLU A 239 -12.07 -7.41 21.19
CA GLU A 239 -13.33 -7.76 21.81
C GLU A 239 -14.48 -6.85 21.37
N ALA A 240 -14.22 -5.54 21.24
CA ALA A 240 -15.22 -4.55 20.84
C ALA A 240 -15.55 -4.62 19.34
N LEU A 241 -14.58 -5.01 18.49
CA LEU A 241 -14.71 -5.07 17.03
C LEU A 241 -14.38 -6.49 16.52
N PRO A 242 -15.25 -7.49 16.78
CA PRO A 242 -15.01 -8.88 16.41
C PRO A 242 -14.94 -9.10 14.89
N HIS A 243 -15.52 -8.19 14.11
CA HIS A 243 -15.60 -8.28 12.66
C HIS A 243 -14.44 -7.62 11.91
N ILE A 244 -13.28 -7.34 12.52
CA ILE A 244 -12.11 -6.88 11.76
C ILE A 244 -11.41 -8.09 11.15
N LYS A 245 -11.19 -8.08 9.83
CA LYS A 245 -10.48 -9.13 9.08
C LYS A 245 -8.97 -8.89 9.01
N GLU A 246 -8.61 -7.64 8.75
CA GLU A 246 -7.25 -7.22 8.46
C GLU A 246 -7.07 -5.76 8.91
N VAL A 247 -5.81 -5.39 9.15
CA VAL A 247 -5.42 -4.03 9.43
C VAL A 247 -4.49 -3.49 8.35
N ARG A 248 -4.66 -2.21 8.00
CA ARG A 248 -3.88 -1.52 6.99
C ARG A 248 -3.25 -0.27 7.58
N PHE A 249 -1.93 -0.21 7.61
CA PHE A 249 -1.22 0.92 8.20
C PHE A 249 -1.10 2.07 7.19
N CYS A 250 -1.52 3.25 7.61
CA CYS A 250 -1.62 4.45 6.80
C CYS A 250 -0.67 5.50 7.36
N GLN A 251 0.04 6.20 6.46
CA GLN A 251 0.93 7.29 6.85
C GLN A 251 0.25 8.65 6.79
N GLY A 252 -0.75 8.81 5.92
CA GLY A 252 -1.43 10.08 5.73
C GLY A 252 -2.11 10.56 7.01
N GLY A 253 -2.00 11.86 7.24
CA GLY A 253 -2.65 12.53 8.36
C GLY A 253 -3.16 13.90 7.93
N VAL A 254 -3.12 14.87 8.85
CA VAL A 254 -3.70 16.21 8.63
C VAL A 254 -3.13 16.92 7.41
N ARG A 255 -1.83 16.79 7.13
CA ARG A 255 -1.18 17.49 6.00
C ARG A 255 -1.68 16.95 4.66
N GLU A 256 -1.61 15.64 4.48
CA GLU A 256 -2.03 14.97 3.25
C GLU A 256 -3.55 15.12 3.05
N GLY A 257 -4.33 14.97 4.12
CA GLY A 257 -5.77 15.14 4.07
C GLY A 257 -6.21 16.56 3.77
N TYR A 258 -5.48 17.58 4.25
CA TYR A 258 -5.81 18.97 3.93
C TYR A 258 -5.58 19.24 2.45
N LEU A 259 -4.41 18.85 1.92
CA LEU A 259 -4.11 18.97 0.50
C LEU A 259 -5.15 18.23 -0.34
N PHE A 260 -5.48 16.99 0.04
CA PHE A 260 -6.50 16.20 -0.64
C PHE A 260 -7.88 16.88 -0.63
N SER A 261 -8.24 17.53 0.48
CA SER A 261 -9.50 18.28 0.59
C SER A 261 -9.59 19.49 -0.35
N THR A 262 -8.45 20.01 -0.82
CA THR A 262 -8.40 21.10 -1.80
C THR A 262 -8.39 20.63 -3.25
N LEU A 263 -8.08 19.34 -3.50
CA LEU A 263 -8.06 18.79 -4.85
C LEU A 263 -9.48 18.71 -5.43
N PRO A 264 -9.67 19.04 -6.72
CA PRO A 264 -10.92 18.75 -7.42
C PRO A 264 -11.21 17.26 -7.47
N GLN A 265 -12.49 16.90 -7.52
CA GLN A 265 -12.95 15.51 -7.59
C GLN A 265 -12.35 14.73 -8.78
N GLU A 266 -12.17 15.40 -9.93
CA GLU A 266 -11.52 14.86 -11.12
C GLU A 266 -10.05 14.44 -10.91
N ILE A 267 -9.36 15.06 -9.95
CA ILE A 267 -8.01 14.65 -9.55
C ILE A 267 -8.08 13.54 -8.50
N ARG A 268 -9.03 13.61 -7.56
CA ARG A 268 -9.20 12.61 -6.50
C ARG A 268 -9.51 11.21 -7.03
N LYS A 269 -10.24 11.10 -8.15
CA LYS A 269 -10.55 9.80 -8.78
C LYS A 269 -9.36 9.16 -9.52
N GLN A 270 -8.27 9.89 -9.72
CA GLN A 270 -7.12 9.34 -10.44
C GLN A 270 -6.39 8.31 -9.58
N SER A 271 -6.01 7.19 -10.19
CA SER A 271 -5.24 6.16 -9.48
C SER A 271 -3.83 6.66 -9.12
N PRO A 272 -3.42 6.60 -7.83
CA PRO A 272 -2.12 7.10 -7.40
C PRO A 272 -0.93 6.46 -8.14
N VAL A 273 -1.01 5.16 -8.46
CA VAL A 273 0.07 4.46 -9.18
C VAL A 273 0.20 4.90 -10.64
N VAL A 274 -0.91 5.29 -11.27
CA VAL A 274 -0.91 5.84 -12.64
C VAL A 274 -0.37 7.26 -12.62
N VAL A 275 -0.81 8.09 -11.67
CA VAL A 275 -0.29 9.45 -11.49
C VAL A 275 1.22 9.44 -11.23
N ALA A 276 1.68 8.56 -10.34
CA ALA A 276 3.10 8.43 -10.00
C ALA A 276 3.99 8.02 -11.18
N THR A 277 3.42 7.34 -12.18
CA THR A 277 4.14 6.90 -13.39
C THR A 277 3.89 7.78 -14.61
N SER A 278 3.00 8.77 -14.52
CA SER A 278 2.57 9.60 -15.64
C SER A 278 3.72 10.38 -16.29
N ALA A 279 4.69 10.84 -15.51
CA ALA A 279 5.87 11.55 -16.02
C ALA A 279 6.76 10.68 -16.93
N ALA A 280 6.66 9.35 -16.80
CA ALA A 280 7.37 8.40 -17.67
C ALA A 280 6.50 7.88 -18.83
N ALA A 281 5.21 8.25 -18.87
CA ALA A 281 4.30 7.79 -19.91
C ALA A 281 4.72 8.27 -21.29
N THR A 282 4.44 7.45 -22.29
CA THR A 282 4.75 7.70 -23.70
C THR A 282 3.46 7.73 -24.51
N PRO A 283 3.46 8.28 -25.74
CA PRO A 283 2.28 8.24 -26.61
C PRO A 283 1.70 6.83 -26.86
N GLY A 284 2.51 5.77 -26.76
CA GLY A 284 2.04 4.38 -26.92
C GLY A 284 1.59 3.72 -25.61
N SER A 285 1.75 4.34 -24.44
CA SER A 285 1.52 3.68 -23.15
C SER A 285 0.08 3.19 -22.95
N ALA A 286 -0.93 3.89 -23.45
CA ALA A 286 -2.32 3.43 -23.39
C ALA A 286 -2.53 2.16 -24.23
N HIS A 287 -1.99 2.13 -25.45
CA HIS A 287 -2.06 0.96 -26.32
C HIS A 287 -1.25 -0.23 -25.76
N HIS A 288 -0.08 0.02 -25.17
CA HIS A 288 0.70 -1.03 -24.53
C HIS A 288 0.00 -1.63 -23.31
N ALA A 289 -0.71 -0.81 -22.54
CA ALA A 289 -1.56 -1.31 -21.46
C ALA A 289 -2.69 -2.20 -22.01
N GLU A 290 -3.33 -1.80 -23.12
CA GLU A 290 -4.34 -2.60 -23.82
C GLU A 290 -3.78 -3.95 -24.30
N LEU A 291 -2.60 -3.97 -24.93
CA LEU A 291 -1.92 -5.21 -25.33
C LEU A 291 -1.65 -6.13 -24.13
N LEU A 292 -1.18 -5.58 -23.01
CA LEU A 292 -0.96 -6.32 -21.78
C LEU A 292 -2.26 -6.88 -21.21
N LEU A 293 -3.35 -6.10 -21.21
CA LEU A 293 -4.66 -6.55 -20.76
C LEU A 293 -5.22 -7.67 -21.66
N HIS A 294 -5.07 -7.56 -22.98
CA HIS A 294 -5.49 -8.61 -23.91
C HIS A 294 -4.65 -9.90 -23.80
N SER A 295 -3.44 -9.82 -23.22
CA SER A 295 -2.63 -11.00 -22.90
C SER A 295 -3.10 -11.76 -21.64
N ILE A 296 -4.10 -11.22 -20.92
CA ILE A 296 -4.78 -11.85 -19.79
C ILE A 296 -6.14 -12.35 -20.27
N PRO A 297 -6.51 -13.64 -20.06
CA PRO A 297 -7.80 -14.13 -20.51
C PRO A 297 -8.97 -13.35 -19.89
N SER A 298 -10.01 -13.12 -20.69
CA SER A 298 -11.18 -12.32 -20.28
C SER A 298 -11.74 -12.75 -18.91
N GLY A 299 -12.06 -11.77 -18.07
CA GLY A 299 -12.55 -12.00 -16.70
C GLY A 299 -11.51 -12.53 -15.70
N SER A 300 -10.24 -12.68 -16.09
CA SER A 300 -9.21 -13.27 -15.20
C SER A 300 -8.38 -12.24 -14.42
N ILE A 301 -8.51 -10.92 -14.69
CA ILE A 301 -7.70 -9.88 -14.04
C ILE A 301 -7.76 -9.95 -12.51
N ALA A 302 -8.95 -10.12 -11.93
CA ALA A 302 -9.16 -10.24 -10.49
C ALA A 302 -8.44 -11.46 -9.87
N ASN A 303 -8.16 -12.49 -10.67
CA ASN A 303 -7.44 -13.68 -10.25
C ASN A 303 -5.92 -13.55 -10.36
N THR A 304 -5.40 -12.45 -10.89
CA THR A 304 -3.95 -12.27 -11.10
C THR A 304 -3.23 -11.68 -9.88
N GLY A 305 -3.96 -11.01 -8.98
CA GLY A 305 -3.35 -10.16 -7.96
C GLY A 305 -2.87 -8.80 -8.48
N LEU A 306 -3.24 -8.44 -9.72
CA LEU A 306 -2.94 -7.17 -10.38
C LEU A 306 -4.24 -6.41 -10.65
N SER A 307 -4.13 -5.10 -10.81
CA SER A 307 -5.23 -4.21 -11.15
C SER A 307 -4.99 -3.53 -12.50
N ILE A 308 -6.05 -3.06 -13.16
CA ILE A 308 -5.92 -2.30 -14.41
C ILE A 308 -5.00 -1.08 -14.24
N PRO A 309 -5.10 -0.26 -13.17
CA PRO A 309 -4.16 0.83 -12.93
C PRO A 309 -2.70 0.37 -12.81
N LEU A 310 -2.45 -0.80 -12.23
CA LEU A 310 -1.10 -1.35 -12.12
C LEU A 310 -0.53 -1.78 -13.47
N ILE A 311 -1.38 -2.33 -14.36
CA ILE A 311 -1.00 -2.65 -15.75
C ILE A 311 -0.69 -1.36 -16.52
N GLN A 312 -1.49 -0.31 -16.36
CA GLN A 312 -1.22 0.99 -16.96
C GLN A 312 0.10 1.58 -16.45
N ALA A 313 0.36 1.51 -15.15
CA ALA A 313 1.61 1.98 -14.57
C ALA A 313 2.83 1.19 -15.08
N PHE A 314 2.69 -0.13 -15.25
CA PHE A 314 3.71 -0.97 -15.89
C PHE A 314 3.95 -0.54 -17.34
N ALA A 315 2.89 -0.27 -18.12
CA ALA A 315 3.02 0.21 -19.49
C ALA A 315 3.68 1.60 -19.58
N ASN A 316 3.42 2.49 -18.63
CA ASN A 316 4.09 3.79 -18.52
C ASN A 316 5.60 3.64 -18.31
N LEU A 317 6.02 2.74 -17.42
CA LEU A 317 7.43 2.54 -17.06
C LEU A 317 8.18 1.50 -17.90
N SER A 318 7.50 0.71 -18.71
CA SER A 318 8.11 -0.36 -19.52
C SER A 318 9.33 0.09 -20.33
N PRO A 319 9.35 1.26 -21.02
CA PRO A 319 10.53 1.73 -21.75
C PRO A 319 11.57 2.44 -20.87
N HIS A 320 11.26 2.79 -19.63
CA HIS A 320 12.06 3.72 -18.81
C HIS A 320 13.52 3.27 -18.62
N PHE A 321 13.75 1.98 -18.40
CA PHE A 321 15.08 1.43 -18.14
C PHE A 321 15.84 1.02 -19.41
N SER A 322 15.33 1.34 -20.61
CA SER A 322 15.96 0.98 -21.89
C SER A 322 17.35 1.58 -22.07
N SER A 323 17.60 2.76 -21.52
CA SER A 323 18.89 3.46 -21.55
C SER A 323 19.87 3.01 -20.47
N HIS A 324 19.43 2.19 -19.51
CA HIS A 324 20.31 1.70 -18.46
C HIS A 324 21.25 0.62 -19.02
N PRO A 325 22.49 0.50 -18.51
CA PRO A 325 23.35 -0.63 -18.81
C PRO A 325 22.63 -1.97 -18.58
N LYS A 326 22.86 -2.91 -19.49
CA LYS A 326 22.18 -4.22 -19.51
C LYS A 326 22.36 -4.99 -18.20
N ASP A 327 23.50 -4.80 -17.54
CA ASP A 327 23.87 -5.51 -16.31
C ASP A 327 23.12 -4.99 -15.06
N ILE A 328 22.53 -3.79 -15.11
CA ILE A 328 21.87 -3.18 -13.94
C ILE A 328 20.38 -2.91 -14.11
N ARG A 329 19.86 -2.90 -15.34
CA ARG A 329 18.45 -2.55 -15.62
C ARG A 329 17.44 -3.40 -14.84
N ALA A 330 17.68 -4.71 -14.67
CA ALA A 330 16.78 -5.60 -13.93
C ALA A 330 16.79 -5.27 -12.43
N ALA A 331 17.97 -5.00 -11.85
CA ALA A 331 18.11 -4.62 -10.46
C ALA A 331 17.50 -3.23 -10.18
N ALA A 332 17.77 -2.25 -11.05
CA ALA A 332 17.19 -0.92 -10.98
C ALA A 332 15.65 -0.96 -11.06
N ALA A 333 15.11 -1.77 -11.97
CA ALA A 333 13.69 -2.02 -12.10
C ALA A 333 13.09 -2.68 -10.85
N LEU A 334 13.77 -3.67 -10.26
CA LEU A 334 13.33 -4.34 -9.04
C LEU A 334 13.30 -3.40 -7.83
N ARG A 335 14.21 -2.43 -7.76
CA ARG A 335 14.31 -1.44 -6.67
C ARG A 335 13.43 -0.20 -6.88
N CYS A 336 12.75 -0.07 -8.02
CA CYS A 336 12.11 1.18 -8.42
C CYS A 336 11.04 1.67 -7.43
N THR A 337 10.34 0.78 -6.72
CA THR A 337 9.25 1.14 -5.79
C THR A 337 9.68 1.26 -4.33
N THR A 338 10.94 0.97 -4.00
CA THR A 338 11.44 0.99 -2.62
C THR A 338 12.50 2.06 -2.42
N THR A 339 13.54 2.07 -3.24
CA THR A 339 14.64 3.03 -3.16
C THR A 339 14.89 3.80 -4.47
N GLY A 340 14.17 3.45 -5.54
CA GLY A 340 14.27 4.11 -6.84
C GLY A 340 13.18 5.14 -7.13
N LEU A 341 12.87 5.30 -8.42
CA LEU A 341 11.99 6.35 -8.98
C LEU A 341 10.66 6.54 -8.23
N LEU A 342 10.02 5.45 -7.81
CA LEU A 342 8.70 5.45 -7.18
C LEU A 342 8.76 5.29 -5.65
N ALA A 343 9.94 5.42 -5.03
CA ALA A 343 10.09 5.37 -3.58
C ALA A 343 9.22 6.44 -2.89
N HIS A 344 9.08 7.61 -3.50
CA HIS A 344 8.28 8.73 -2.99
C HIS A 344 6.77 8.60 -3.27
N ALA A 345 6.35 7.64 -4.11
CA ALA A 345 4.96 7.53 -4.51
C ALA A 345 4.09 7.21 -3.29
N HIS A 346 3.09 8.05 -3.00
CA HIS A 346 2.11 7.79 -1.94
C HIS A 346 0.88 7.09 -2.53
N GLY A 347 0.05 6.45 -1.71
CA GLY A 347 -1.17 5.80 -2.20
C GLY A 347 -1.02 4.37 -2.73
N LEU A 348 0.12 3.72 -2.50
CA LEU A 348 0.36 2.33 -2.93
C LEU A 348 0.46 1.40 -1.73
N SER A 349 -0.22 0.25 -1.84
CA SER A 349 0.01 -0.90 -0.96
C SER A 349 1.38 -1.54 -1.20
N HIS A 350 1.86 -2.29 -0.21
CA HIS A 350 3.09 -3.07 -0.36
C HIS A 350 2.98 -4.14 -1.46
N ALA A 351 1.79 -4.72 -1.63
CA ALA A 351 1.54 -5.68 -2.71
C ALA A 351 1.63 -5.01 -4.10
N GLU A 352 1.06 -3.82 -4.29
CA GLU A 352 1.18 -3.09 -5.56
C GLU A 352 2.62 -2.70 -5.87
N ARG A 353 3.38 -2.23 -4.87
CA ARG A 353 4.82 -1.95 -5.01
C ARG A 353 5.57 -3.20 -5.48
N ALA A 354 5.34 -4.32 -4.80
CA ALA A 354 6.00 -5.58 -5.13
C ALA A 354 5.62 -6.07 -6.53
N CYS A 355 4.34 -6.06 -6.89
CA CYS A 355 3.90 -6.46 -8.22
C CYS A 355 4.49 -5.56 -9.33
N LEU A 356 4.49 -4.23 -9.16
CA LEU A 356 5.08 -3.32 -10.16
C LEU A 356 6.58 -3.54 -10.34
N ALA A 357 7.32 -3.68 -9.23
CA ALA A 357 8.74 -3.99 -9.25
C ALA A 357 9.04 -5.34 -9.92
N LEU A 358 8.23 -6.37 -9.64
CA LEU A 358 8.35 -7.70 -10.25
C LEU A 358 8.04 -7.65 -11.75
N LEU A 359 6.98 -6.95 -12.17
CA LEU A 359 6.65 -6.76 -13.59
C LEU A 359 7.82 -6.12 -14.34
N LEU A 360 8.34 -5.00 -13.83
CA LEU A 360 9.46 -4.28 -14.43
C LEU A 360 10.76 -5.10 -14.40
N CYS A 361 11.05 -5.80 -13.32
CA CYS A 361 12.21 -6.69 -13.24
C CYS A 361 12.14 -7.81 -14.29
N ASN A 362 11.00 -8.47 -14.44
CA ASN A 362 10.83 -9.57 -15.41
C ASN A 362 10.86 -9.06 -16.85
N ARG A 363 10.36 -7.86 -17.12
CA ARG A 363 10.53 -7.15 -18.41
C ARG A 363 11.99 -7.00 -18.82
N TRP A 364 12.90 -6.88 -17.86
CA TRP A 364 14.32 -6.64 -18.12
C TRP A 364 15.22 -7.87 -17.93
N GLY A 365 14.62 -9.08 -17.95
CA GLY A 365 15.33 -10.36 -17.90
C GLY A 365 15.09 -11.17 -16.61
N GLY A 366 14.42 -10.57 -15.62
CA GLY A 366 14.06 -11.22 -14.37
C GLY A 366 15.27 -11.79 -13.63
N LYS A 367 15.08 -12.91 -12.94
CA LYS A 367 16.11 -13.58 -12.13
C LYS A 367 17.42 -13.88 -12.88
N LYS A 368 17.36 -14.12 -14.19
CA LYS A 368 18.55 -14.48 -15.00
C LYS A 368 19.52 -13.30 -15.13
N ASP A 369 18.98 -12.09 -15.22
CA ASP A 369 19.76 -10.86 -15.45
C ASP A 369 19.91 -10.05 -14.14
N LEU A 370 19.66 -10.67 -12.97
CA LEU A 370 19.89 -10.06 -11.66
C LEU A 370 21.26 -10.45 -11.09
N PRO A 371 21.98 -9.51 -10.45
CA PRO A 371 23.16 -9.84 -9.69
C PRO A 371 22.79 -10.70 -8.47
N PRO A 372 23.70 -11.59 -7.99
CA PRO A 372 23.42 -12.46 -6.84
C PRO A 372 22.96 -11.71 -5.58
N THR A 373 23.40 -10.47 -5.40
CA THR A 373 23.04 -9.59 -4.26
C THR A 373 21.57 -9.18 -4.23
N ASP A 374 20.88 -9.17 -5.37
CA ASP A 374 19.46 -8.79 -5.45
C ASP A 374 18.51 -9.99 -5.50
N VAL A 375 19.03 -11.21 -5.65
CA VAL A 375 18.21 -12.44 -5.67
C VAL A 375 17.43 -12.65 -4.37
N PRO A 376 18.00 -12.45 -3.16
CA PRO A 376 17.23 -12.53 -1.92
C PRO A 376 16.09 -11.50 -1.88
N PHE A 377 16.35 -10.28 -2.35
CA PHE A 377 15.35 -9.21 -2.41
C PHE A 377 14.20 -9.56 -3.37
N LEU A 378 14.51 -10.13 -4.54
CA LEU A 378 13.51 -10.68 -5.46
C LEU A 378 12.63 -11.72 -4.76
N HIS A 379 13.23 -12.67 -4.04
CA HIS A 379 12.49 -13.72 -3.36
C HIS A 379 11.57 -13.16 -2.26
N SER A 380 12.03 -12.18 -1.47
CA SER A 380 11.18 -11.50 -0.49
C SER A 380 9.99 -10.79 -1.14
N MET A 381 10.19 -10.13 -2.28
CA MET A 381 9.11 -9.48 -3.04
C MET A 381 8.10 -10.50 -3.58
N GLN A 382 8.56 -11.65 -4.07
CA GLN A 382 7.70 -12.75 -4.53
C GLN A 382 6.91 -13.39 -3.37
N ALA A 383 7.56 -13.60 -2.23
CA ALA A 383 6.93 -14.15 -1.04
C ALA A 383 5.81 -13.23 -0.51
N LEU A 384 6.03 -11.92 -0.55
CA LEU A 384 5.06 -10.91 -0.12
C LEU A 384 3.75 -10.94 -0.91
N VAL A 385 3.80 -11.13 -2.23
CA VAL A 385 2.59 -11.18 -3.10
C VAL A 385 2.08 -12.60 -3.33
N GLY A 386 2.83 -13.59 -2.87
CA GLY A 386 2.54 -15.00 -3.05
C GLY A 386 2.82 -15.53 -4.46
N PRO A 387 2.71 -16.85 -4.63
CA PRO A 387 3.17 -17.53 -5.85
C PRO A 387 2.30 -17.23 -7.07
N LYS A 388 1.01 -16.95 -6.87
CA LYS A 388 0.07 -16.62 -7.95
C LYS A 388 0.40 -15.28 -8.62
N ALA A 389 0.46 -14.20 -7.84
CA ALA A 389 0.79 -12.88 -8.37
C ALA A 389 2.22 -12.84 -8.92
N SER A 390 3.16 -13.54 -8.28
CA SER A 390 4.54 -13.69 -8.77
C SER A 390 4.60 -14.32 -10.16
N TRP A 391 3.80 -15.37 -10.41
CA TRP A 391 3.75 -16.01 -11.74
C TRP A 391 3.18 -15.07 -12.80
N TRP A 392 2.08 -14.35 -12.48
CA TRP A 392 1.50 -13.37 -13.40
C TRP A 392 2.45 -12.21 -13.69
N CYS A 393 3.21 -11.74 -12.71
CA CYS A 393 4.24 -10.73 -12.92
C CYS A 393 5.36 -11.24 -13.85
N ALA A 394 5.75 -12.51 -13.72
CA ALA A 394 6.75 -13.12 -14.60
C ALA A 394 6.23 -13.27 -16.04
N TYR A 395 5.01 -13.77 -16.22
CA TYR A 395 4.36 -13.90 -17.52
C TYR A 395 4.17 -12.54 -18.20
N LEU A 396 3.56 -11.56 -17.52
CA LEU A 396 3.33 -10.24 -18.09
C LEU A 396 4.61 -9.42 -18.27
N GLY A 397 5.63 -9.64 -17.44
CA GLY A 397 6.96 -9.10 -17.67
C GLY A 397 7.54 -9.60 -19.00
N ALA A 398 7.45 -10.90 -19.28
CA ALA A 398 7.89 -11.49 -20.55
C ALA A 398 7.06 -11.00 -21.75
N VAL A 399 5.73 -10.85 -21.60
CA VAL A 399 4.88 -10.20 -22.62
C VAL A 399 5.31 -8.75 -22.84
N GLY A 400 5.64 -8.02 -21.78
CA GLY A 400 6.20 -6.68 -21.86
C GLY A 400 7.51 -6.65 -22.67
N THR A 401 8.35 -7.69 -22.57
CA THR A 401 9.58 -7.81 -23.36
C THR A 401 9.26 -7.97 -24.84
N LEU A 402 8.29 -8.81 -25.19
CA LEU A 402 7.78 -8.95 -26.56
C LEU A 402 7.26 -7.61 -27.11
N ILE A 403 6.41 -6.91 -26.34
CA ILE A 403 5.89 -5.59 -26.72
C ILE A 403 7.06 -4.62 -26.94
N GLY A 404 8.01 -4.57 -26.02
CA GLY A 404 9.17 -3.67 -26.13
C GLY A 404 10.19 -4.05 -27.20
N ALA A 405 10.17 -5.28 -27.71
CA ALA A 405 10.97 -5.66 -28.87
C ALA A 405 10.41 -5.06 -30.18
N ILE A 406 9.09 -4.87 -30.24
CA ILE A 406 8.41 -4.18 -31.35
C ILE A 406 8.40 -2.66 -31.16
N TYR A 407 8.16 -2.21 -29.92
CA TYR A 407 8.03 -0.81 -29.56
C TYR A 407 9.12 -0.38 -28.54
N PRO A 408 10.41 -0.35 -28.93
CA PRO A 408 11.51 -0.14 -27.99
C PRO A 408 11.50 1.21 -27.30
N SER A 409 10.96 2.25 -27.94
CA SER A 409 10.83 3.60 -27.37
C SER A 409 9.53 3.79 -26.58
N GLY A 410 8.68 2.77 -26.47
CA GLY A 410 7.34 2.90 -25.91
C GLY A 410 6.33 3.58 -26.85
N ARG A 411 6.73 3.96 -28.07
CA ARG A 411 5.88 4.67 -29.02
C ARG A 411 5.35 3.74 -30.12
N GLY A 412 4.13 4.01 -30.60
CA GLY A 412 3.48 3.28 -31.71
C GLY A 412 2.32 2.39 -31.26
N ASN A 413 1.47 2.00 -32.22
CA ASN A 413 0.29 1.17 -31.98
C ASN A 413 -0.17 0.31 -33.19
N GLU A 414 0.62 0.27 -34.26
CA GLU A 414 0.14 -0.23 -35.56
C GLU A 414 0.62 -1.65 -35.91
N TYR A 415 1.64 -2.18 -35.23
CA TYR A 415 2.35 -3.37 -35.70
C TYR A 415 1.80 -4.69 -35.15
N MET A 416 1.15 -4.67 -33.99
CA MET A 416 0.80 -5.86 -33.22
C MET A 416 -0.62 -5.80 -32.65
N SER A 417 -1.24 -6.97 -32.51
CA SER A 417 -2.32 -7.22 -31.56
C SER A 417 -2.07 -8.51 -30.80
N LEU A 418 -2.51 -8.54 -29.55
CA LEU A 418 -2.50 -9.72 -28.68
C LEU A 418 -3.93 -10.10 -28.32
N SER A 419 -4.16 -11.40 -28.12
CA SER A 419 -5.38 -11.93 -27.49
C SER A 419 -5.03 -13.18 -26.70
N SER A 420 -5.82 -13.53 -25.70
CA SER A 420 -5.53 -14.71 -24.89
C SER A 420 -6.79 -15.44 -24.44
N GLN A 421 -6.66 -16.75 -24.27
CA GLN A 421 -7.74 -17.61 -23.84
C GLN A 421 -7.23 -18.77 -22.97
N TRP A 422 -8.12 -19.28 -22.12
CA TRP A 422 -7.88 -20.53 -21.42
C TRP A 422 -8.14 -21.71 -22.37
N SER A 423 -7.27 -22.71 -22.29
CA SER A 423 -7.39 -23.99 -23.00
C SER A 423 -6.92 -25.13 -22.09
N VAL A 424 -6.97 -26.35 -22.60
CA VAL A 424 -6.54 -27.57 -21.92
C VAL A 424 -5.43 -28.21 -22.74
N SER A 425 -4.29 -28.49 -22.11
CA SER A 425 -3.20 -29.19 -22.79
C SER A 425 -3.56 -30.66 -23.04
N HIS A 426 -2.82 -31.35 -23.92
CA HIS A 426 -3.01 -32.79 -24.18
C HIS A 426 -2.97 -33.69 -22.92
N LYS A 427 -2.39 -33.20 -21.82
CA LYS A 427 -2.31 -33.92 -20.52
C LYS A 427 -3.39 -33.51 -19.52
N GLY A 428 -4.40 -32.74 -19.94
CA GLY A 428 -5.48 -32.26 -19.06
C GLY A 428 -5.14 -31.03 -18.22
N ASP A 429 -3.88 -30.57 -18.21
CA ASP A 429 -3.49 -29.37 -17.45
C ASP A 429 -4.09 -28.09 -18.06
N LYS A 430 -4.54 -27.17 -17.19
CA LYS A 430 -4.97 -25.80 -17.58
C LYS A 430 -3.82 -25.06 -18.27
N MET A 431 -4.11 -24.47 -19.43
CA MET A 431 -3.13 -23.83 -20.30
C MET A 431 -3.61 -22.44 -20.73
N LEU A 432 -2.72 -21.46 -20.65
CA LEU A 432 -2.93 -20.12 -21.20
C LEU A 432 -2.41 -20.11 -22.65
N VAL A 433 -3.27 -19.77 -23.59
CA VAL A 433 -2.89 -19.58 -25.00
C VAL A 433 -2.83 -18.09 -25.29
N LEU A 434 -1.66 -17.59 -25.69
CA LEU A 434 -1.44 -16.22 -26.14
C LEU A 434 -1.36 -16.23 -27.67
N GLN A 435 -2.25 -15.51 -28.32
CA GLN A 435 -2.24 -15.33 -29.77
C GLN A 435 -1.58 -14.01 -30.11
N THR A 436 -0.64 -14.05 -31.05
CA THR A 436 0.07 -12.91 -31.58
C THR A 436 -0.33 -12.71 -33.04
N ARG A 437 -0.65 -11.47 -33.43
CA ARG A 437 -0.92 -11.13 -34.83
C ARG A 437 -0.07 -9.94 -35.25
N ASP A 438 0.75 -10.17 -36.26
CA ASP A 438 1.45 -9.12 -37.00
C ASP A 438 0.45 -8.44 -37.96
N LYS A 439 0.26 -7.13 -37.79
CA LYS A 439 -0.68 -6.33 -38.58
C LYS A 439 -0.09 -5.85 -39.91
N GLN A 440 1.24 -5.82 -40.06
CA GLN A 440 1.92 -5.26 -41.22
C GLN A 440 2.71 -6.29 -42.06
N ALA A 441 2.72 -7.56 -41.64
CA ALA A 441 3.25 -8.71 -42.40
C ALA A 441 4.71 -8.57 -42.87
N SER A 442 5.53 -7.75 -42.18
CA SER A 442 6.90 -7.43 -42.58
C SER A 442 7.93 -7.52 -41.44
N SER A 443 9.00 -8.29 -41.70
CA SER A 443 10.35 -8.30 -41.11
C SER A 443 10.59 -8.50 -39.60
N LEU A 444 9.59 -8.53 -38.73
CA LEU A 444 9.84 -8.71 -37.27
C LEU A 444 9.89 -10.18 -36.79
N ARG A 445 9.74 -11.15 -37.71
CA ARG A 445 9.54 -12.58 -37.36
C ARG A 445 10.61 -13.15 -36.44
N SER A 446 11.90 -12.89 -36.68
CA SER A 446 12.97 -13.52 -35.90
C SER A 446 13.03 -13.01 -34.46
N ILE A 447 12.98 -11.69 -34.26
CA ILE A 447 13.00 -11.05 -32.94
C ILE A 447 11.74 -11.44 -32.16
N VAL A 448 10.58 -11.40 -32.81
CA VAL A 448 9.30 -11.78 -32.19
C VAL A 448 9.30 -13.25 -31.79
N HIS A 449 9.82 -14.14 -32.64
CA HIS A 449 9.88 -15.58 -32.34
C HIS A 449 10.74 -15.90 -31.11
N GLU A 450 11.90 -15.25 -30.95
CA GLU A 450 12.75 -15.45 -29.77
C GLU A 450 12.03 -15.05 -28.47
N GLU A 451 11.28 -13.94 -28.49
CA GLU A 451 10.50 -13.48 -27.33
C GLU A 451 9.28 -14.37 -27.07
N MET A 452 8.61 -14.89 -28.10
CA MET A 452 7.52 -15.87 -27.97
C MET A 452 8.02 -17.14 -27.25
N GLU A 453 9.19 -17.68 -27.62
CA GLU A 453 9.78 -18.83 -26.94
C GLU A 453 10.08 -18.54 -25.47
N LYS A 454 10.52 -17.33 -25.13
CA LYS A 454 10.79 -16.91 -23.74
C LYS A 454 9.49 -16.89 -22.94
N ILE A 455 8.39 -16.43 -23.52
CA ILE A 455 7.06 -16.49 -22.90
C ILE A 455 6.63 -17.94 -22.66
N GLU A 456 6.77 -18.84 -23.65
CA GLU A 456 6.46 -20.27 -23.47
C GLU A 456 7.33 -20.95 -22.41
N LYS A 457 8.59 -20.53 -22.27
CA LYS A 457 9.48 -21.03 -21.20
C LYS A 457 8.90 -20.74 -19.81
N ILE A 458 8.19 -19.63 -19.58
CA ILE A 458 7.50 -19.36 -18.30
C ILE A 458 6.46 -20.45 -17.99
N GLY A 459 5.85 -21.04 -19.01
CA GLY A 459 4.87 -22.11 -18.88
C GLY A 459 5.43 -23.49 -18.50
N LYS A 460 6.75 -23.67 -18.51
CA LYS A 460 7.40 -24.95 -18.18
C LYS A 460 7.43 -25.14 -16.66
N LYS A 461 7.02 -26.30 -16.15
CA LYS A 461 6.98 -26.63 -14.70
C LYS A 461 8.27 -26.28 -13.94
N LYS A 462 9.45 -26.45 -14.55
CA LYS A 462 10.74 -26.10 -13.90
C LYS A 462 10.91 -24.59 -13.63
N ASN A 463 10.15 -23.74 -14.31
CA ASN A 463 10.18 -22.28 -14.21
C ASN A 463 8.97 -21.72 -13.45
N TRP A 464 8.10 -22.58 -12.93
CA TRP A 464 6.99 -22.16 -12.06
C TRP A 464 7.52 -21.60 -10.74
N ILE A 465 6.71 -20.77 -10.08
CA ILE A 465 7.09 -20.17 -8.81
C ILE A 465 7.10 -21.25 -7.73
N GLY A 466 8.28 -21.55 -7.17
CA GLY A 466 8.49 -22.71 -6.29
C GLY A 466 8.96 -23.98 -7.03
N GLY A 467 9.27 -23.90 -8.33
CA GLY A 467 9.80 -25.03 -9.10
C GLY A 467 8.71 -26.00 -9.59
N LYS A 468 9.08 -27.27 -9.82
CA LYS A 468 8.21 -28.26 -10.51
C LYS A 468 6.88 -28.55 -9.83
N GLU A 469 6.84 -28.43 -8.51
CA GLU A 469 5.64 -28.63 -7.66
C GLU A 469 5.04 -27.29 -7.23
N GLY A 470 5.59 -26.19 -7.72
CA GLY A 470 5.15 -24.84 -7.43
C GLY A 470 3.92 -24.43 -8.22
N TYR A 471 3.68 -23.12 -8.22
CA TYR A 471 2.54 -22.52 -8.88
C TYR A 471 2.88 -22.01 -10.27
N GLY A 472 2.06 -22.36 -11.25
CA GLY A 472 2.08 -21.76 -12.56
C GLY A 472 1.04 -22.37 -13.50
N TYR A 473 0.95 -21.79 -14.68
CA TYR A 473 0.14 -22.33 -15.77
C TYR A 473 1.04 -22.74 -16.92
N LYS A 474 0.60 -23.70 -17.73
CA LYS A 474 1.21 -23.90 -19.04
C LYS A 474 0.93 -22.70 -19.92
N VAL A 475 1.87 -22.37 -20.80
CA VAL A 475 1.75 -21.26 -21.75
C VAL A 475 2.08 -21.78 -23.13
N GLN A 476 1.23 -21.46 -24.10
CA GLN A 476 1.45 -21.69 -25.53
C GLN A 476 1.30 -20.35 -26.24
N VAL A 477 2.23 -20.03 -27.15
CA VAL A 477 2.17 -18.79 -27.93
C VAL A 477 1.96 -19.15 -29.40
N GLN A 478 0.98 -18.52 -30.04
CA GLN A 478 0.54 -18.81 -31.41
C GLN A 478 0.70 -17.60 -32.33
#